data_AF-A0A929M3G0-F1
#
_entry.id   AF-A0A929M3G0-F1
#
_cell.length_a   1.000
_cell.length_b   1.000
_cell.length_c   1.000
_cell.angle_alpha   90.00
_cell.angle_beta   90.00
_cell.angle_gamma   90.00
#
_symmetry.space_group_name_H-M   'P 1'
#
loop_
_entity.id
_entity.type
_entity.pdbx_description
1 polymer ?
#
loop_
_entity_poly.entity_id
_entity_poly.type
_entity_poly.pdbx_seq_one_letter_code
_entity_poly.pdbx_strand_id
1 'polypeptide(L)' 'MFQGGKADFEKNREIFENIGKLDFVVLTHAHMDHSGKLPLLVKNGYNGPIYTTKLTGLQTREMLLDSVKIMKNELDKAK' A
#
# COMPACT_ATOMS: atom_id res chain seq x y z
N MET A 1 3.18 5.30 0.24
CA MET A 1 3.48 5.22 -1.20
C MET A 1 3.79 6.63 -1.69
N PHE A 2 4.86 6.82 -2.46
CA PHE A 2 5.20 8.11 -3.04
C PHE A 2 4.44 8.31 -4.34
N GLN A 3 3.89 9.50 -4.55
CA GLN A 3 3.18 9.88 -5.78
C GLN A 3 3.98 10.99 -6.46
N GLY A 4 4.55 10.70 -7.64
CA GLY A 4 5.44 11.63 -8.34
C GLY A 4 6.08 11.02 -9.58
N GLY A 5 7.15 11.66 -10.07
CA GLY A 5 7.83 11.30 -11.31
C GLY A 5 8.66 10.01 -11.21
N LYS A 6 9.44 9.71 -12.26
CA LYS A 6 10.25 8.47 -12.36
C LYS A 6 11.11 8.17 -11.13
N ALA A 7 11.60 9.19 -10.41
CA ALA A 7 12.41 9.03 -9.22
C ALA A 7 11.66 8.39 -8.04
N ASP A 8 10.34 8.57 -7.95
CA ASP A 8 9.53 8.04 -6.84
C ASP A 8 9.06 6.60 -7.10
N PHE A 9 9.16 6.13 -8.35
CA PHE A 9 8.85 4.75 -8.71
C PHE A 9 9.76 3.75 -8.00
N GLU A 10 11.06 4.04 -7.89
CA GLU A 10 12.00 3.13 -7.24
C GLU A 10 11.78 3.07 -5.73
N LYS A 11 11.47 4.20 -5.09
CA LYS A 11 11.12 4.24 -3.65
C LYS A 11 9.89 3.39 -3.33
N ASN A 12 8.97 3.26 -4.29
CA ASN A 12 7.78 2.41 -4.14
C ASN A 12 8.09 0.91 -4.26
N ARG A 13 9.22 0.53 -4.86
CA ARG A 13 9.68 -0.86 -5.01
C ARG A 13 10.51 -1.35 -3.82
N GLU A 14 10.96 -0.44 -2.97
CA GLU A 14 11.65 -0.80 -1.73
C GLU A 14 10.82 -1.75 -0.88
N ILE A 15 11.43 -2.89 -0.55
CA ILE A 15 10.88 -3.92 0.31
C ILE A 15 11.07 -3.57 1.78
N PHE A 16 10.18 -4.07 2.62
CA PHE A 16 10.33 -3.92 4.07
C PHE A 16 11.41 -4.89 4.56
N GLU A 17 12.34 -4.38 5.35
CA GLU A 17 13.32 -5.20 6.06
C GLU A 17 12.69 -5.80 7.33
N ASN A 18 13.18 -6.98 7.76
CA ASN A 18 12.80 -7.61 9.02
C ASN A 18 11.29 -7.85 9.21
N ILE A 19 10.53 -8.11 8.15
CA ILE A 19 9.06 -8.34 8.21
C ILE A 19 8.68 -9.41 9.25
N GLY A 20 9.47 -10.48 9.36
CA GLY A 20 9.23 -11.56 10.32
C GLY A 20 9.36 -11.16 11.80
N LYS A 21 9.80 -9.93 12.10
CA LYS A 21 9.90 -9.38 13.46
C LYS A 21 8.77 -8.40 13.80
N LEU A 22 7.86 -8.08 12.87
CA LEU A 22 6.74 -7.19 13.18
C LEU A 22 5.65 -7.93 13.96
N ASP A 23 5.33 -7.44 15.15
CA ASP A 23 4.21 -7.95 15.94
C ASP A 23 2.85 -7.51 15.38
N PHE A 24 2.73 -6.23 15.01
CA PHE A 24 1.50 -5.62 14.48
C PHE A 24 1.78 -4.36 13.68
N VAL A 25 0.78 -3.89 12.92
CA VAL A 25 0.80 -2.59 12.22
C VAL A 25 -0.35 -1.72 12.71
N VAL A 26 -0.12 -0.42 12.83
CA VAL A 26 -1.18 0.57 13.07
C VAL A 26 -1.29 1.47 11.85
N LEU A 27 -2.48 1.53 11.25
CA LEU A 27 -2.78 2.48 10.18
C LEU A 27 -3.53 3.68 10.74
N THR A 28 -2.91 4.85 10.68
CA THR A 28 -3.45 6.09 11.27
C THR A 28 -4.65 6.63 10.50
N HIS A 29 -4.60 6.60 9.17
CA HIS A 29 -5.68 7.03 8.28
C HIS A 29 -5.51 6.42 6.88
N ALA A 30 -6.50 6.60 6.00
CA ALA A 30 -6.65 5.77 4.81
C ALA A 30 -5.83 6.20 3.59
N HIS A 31 -5.25 7.40 3.60
CA HIS A 31 -4.59 7.97 2.42
C HIS A 31 -3.49 7.08 1.85
N MET A 32 -3.26 7.15 0.53
CA MET A 32 -2.36 6.23 -0.20
C MET A 32 -0.90 6.33 0.23
N ASP A 33 -0.49 7.49 0.74
CA ASP A 33 0.84 7.70 1.31
C ASP A 33 1.06 6.84 2.57
N HIS A 34 0.01 6.53 3.33
CA HIS A 34 0.04 5.65 4.50
C HIS A 34 -0.41 4.20 4.24
N SER A 35 -1.44 4.00 3.42
CA SER A 35 -2.05 2.67 3.20
C SER A 35 -1.51 1.95 1.96
N GLY A 36 -0.91 2.67 1.01
CA GLY A 36 -0.61 2.15 -0.32
C GLY A 36 0.43 1.02 -0.37
N LYS A 37 1.28 0.88 0.65
CA LYS A 37 2.26 -0.23 0.74
C LYS A 37 1.73 -1.44 1.52
N LEU A 38 0.52 -1.42 2.09
CA LEU A 38 -0.04 -2.57 2.82
C LEU A 38 -0.14 -3.85 1.96
N PRO A 39 -0.59 -3.80 0.70
CA PRO A 39 -0.60 -5.01 -0.14
C PRO A 39 0.80 -5.58 -0.39
N LEU A 40 1.81 -4.69 -0.51
CA LEU A 40 3.20 -5.09 -0.67
C LEU A 40 3.73 -5.74 0.61
N LEU A 41 3.41 -5.18 1.79
CA LEU A 41 3.78 -5.74 3.09
C LEU A 41 3.25 -7.18 3.23
N VAL A 42 1.96 -7.40 2.96
CA VAL A 42 1.32 -8.73 3.03
C VAL A 42 1.92 -9.67 1.99
N LYS A 43 2.14 -9.21 0.75
CA LYS A 43 2.79 -10.00 -0.30
C LYS A 43 4.20 -10.45 0.07
N ASN A 44 4.94 -9.66 0.85
CA ASN A 44 6.28 -10.00 1.34
C ASN A 44 6.28 -10.83 2.64
N GLY A 45 5.14 -11.40 3.04
CA GLY A 45 5.07 -12.43 4.09
C GLY A 45 4.62 -11.92 5.46
N TYR A 46 4.15 -10.68 5.57
CA TYR A 46 3.52 -10.21 6.80
C TYR A 46 2.13 -10.84 6.96
N ASN A 47 1.91 -11.54 8.09
CA ASN A 47 0.65 -12.20 8.42
C ASN A 47 0.08 -11.74 9.79
N GLY A 48 0.64 -10.69 10.39
CA GLY A 48 0.17 -10.15 11.67
C GLY A 48 -1.05 -9.22 11.54
N PRO A 49 -1.61 -8.76 12.67
CA PRO A 49 -2.77 -7.88 12.67
C PRO A 49 -2.44 -6.44 12.23
N ILE A 50 -3.33 -5.86 11.44
CA ILE A 50 -3.31 -4.43 11.08
C ILE A 50 -4.46 -3.75 11.80
N TYR A 51 -4.14 -2.88 12.77
CA TYR A 51 -5.10 -2.14 13.56
C TYR A 51 -5.41 -0.78 12.94
N THR A 52 -6.68 -0.44 12.91
CA THR A 52 -7.16 0.87 12.47
C THR A 52 -8.59 1.12 12.93
N THR A 53 -9.11 2.33 12.74
CA THR A 53 -10.54 2.59 13.00
C THR A 53 -11.40 1.92 11.93
N LYS A 54 -12.65 1.59 12.28
CA LYS A 54 -13.58 0.94 11.34
C LYS A 54 -13.73 1.71 10.03
N LEU A 55 -13.86 3.03 10.10
CA LEU A 55 -14.02 3.88 8.92
C LEU A 55 -12.76 3.89 8.06
N THR A 56 -11.58 4.00 8.69
CA THR A 56 -10.30 3.95 7.98
C THR A 56 -10.14 2.63 7.23
N GLY A 57 -10.46 1.48 7.83
CA GLY A 57 -10.36 0.19 7.16
C GLY A 57 -11.24 0.09 5.92
N LEU A 58 -12.48 0.58 5.99
CA LEU A 58 -13.39 0.63 4.84
C LEU A 58 -12.85 1.54 3.74
N GLN A 59 -12.39 2.75 4.08
CA GLN A 59 -11.85 3.69 3.12
C GLN A 59 -10.56 3.17 2.47
N THR A 60 -9.68 2.53 3.24
CA THR A 60 -8.45 1.91 2.72
C THR A 60 -8.76 0.84 1.68
N ARG A 61 -9.78 0.00 1.89
CA ARG A 61 -10.20 -0.98 0.89
C ARG A 61 -10.56 -0.32 -0.44
N GLU A 62 -11.41 0.69 -0.41
CA GLU A 62 -11.85 1.39 -1.63
C GLU A 62 -10.68 2.11 -2.31
N MET A 63 -9.81 2.79 -1.55
CA MET A 63 -8.64 3.49 -2.08
C MET A 63 -7.65 2.54 -2.76
N LEU A 64 -7.39 1.37 -2.17
CA LEU A 64 -6.50 0.37 -2.75
C LEU A 64 -7.08 -0.22 -4.05
N LEU A 65 -8.39 -0.51 -4.09
CA LEU A 65 -9.05 -1.02 -5.30
C LEU A 65 -9.04 0.00 -6.44
N ASP A 66 -9.35 1.27 -6.15
CA ASP A 66 -9.30 2.34 -7.14
C ASP A 66 -7.86 2.56 -7.64
N SER A 67 -6.88 2.50 -6.74
CA SER A 67 -5.47 2.60 -7.10
C SER A 67 -5.05 1.51 -8.09
N VAL A 68 -5.51 0.27 -7.92
CA VAL A 68 -5.26 -0.82 -8.88
C VAL A 68 -5.89 -0.52 -10.23
N LYS A 69 -7.12 0.00 -10.25
CA LYS A 69 -7.83 0.37 -11.49
C LYS A 69 -7.06 1.45 -12.25
N ILE A 70 -6.64 2.51 -11.57
CA ILE A 70 -5.86 3.60 -12.18
C ILE A 70 -4.53 3.06 -12.75
N MET A 71 -3.76 2.31 -11.96
CA MET A 71 -2.47 1.77 -12.42
C MET A 71 -2.61 0.82 -13.61
N LYS A 72 -3.65 -0.02 -13.63
CA LYS A 72 -3.94 -0.88 -14.78
C LYS A 72 -4.25 -0.08 -16.03
N ASN A 73 -5.11 0.93 -15.92
CA ASN A 73 -5.47 1.79 -17.05
C ASN A 73 -4.24 2.51 -17.61
N GLU A 74 -3.36 3.02 -16.75
CA GLU A 74 -2.11 3.67 -17.18
C GLU A 74 -1.15 2.68 -17.85
N LEU A 75 -1.05 1.44 -17.34
CA LEU A 75 -0.26 0.39 -17.98
C LEU A 75 -0.79 0.02 -19.36
N ASP A 76 -2.12 -0.08 -19.53
CA ASP A 76 -2.72 -0.44 -20.81
C ASP A 76 -2.58 0.65 -21.86
N LYS A 77 -2.57 1.94 -21.47
CA LYS A 77 -2.27 3.06 -22.37
C LYS A 77 -0.80 3.13 -22.81
N ALA A 78 0.11 2.53 -22.03
CA ALA A 78 1.55 2.55 -22.28
C ALA A 78 2.04 1.37 -23.14
N LYS A 79 1.14 0.43 -23.49
CA LYS A 79 1.38 -0.65 -24.46
C LYS A 79 1.07 -0.16 -25.87
#